data_AF-A0AAQ4CVV1-F1
#
_entry.id   AF-A0AAQ4CVV1-F1
#
_cell.length_a   1.000
_cell.length_b   1.000
_cell.length_c   1.000
_cell.angle_alpha   90.00
_cell.angle_beta   90.00
_cell.angle_gamma   90.00
#
_symmetry.space_group_name_H-M   'P 1'
#
loop_
_entity.id
_entity.type
_entity.pdbx_description
1 polymer ?
#
loop_
_entity_poly.entity_id
_entity_poly.type
_entity_poly.pdbx_seq_one_letter_code
_entity_poly.pdbx_strand_id
1 'polypeptide(L)'
;MINRRGIAIMTSFAVIYAILELGMRWDPSTLTNSPIWMREIFSPQISLYFYRVIYILIFSYPSYLASGKLLSIDTIWYIIYGSVTEDIVYWILDLRLPYSWAWFYPVYYGLPIDDLIGIILLFILYKQKVKGRIKR
;
A
#
# COMPACT_ATOMS: atom_id res chain seq x y z
N MET A 1 3.85 -8.31 -17.75
CA MET A 1 4.51 -9.56 -17.32
C MET A 1 5.28 -9.23 -16.06
N ILE A 2 5.09 -9.95 -14.95
CA ILE A 2 5.89 -9.71 -13.73
C ILE A 2 7.35 -9.91 -14.09
N ASN A 3 8.16 -8.88 -13.87
CA ASN A 3 9.55 -8.85 -14.29
C ASN A 3 10.40 -8.18 -13.21
N ARG A 4 11.72 -8.41 -13.28
CA ARG A 4 12.66 -7.91 -12.27
C ARG A 4 12.66 -6.39 -12.16
N ARG A 5 12.49 -5.68 -13.27
CA ARG A 5 12.43 -4.22 -13.31
C ARG A 5 11.21 -3.70 -12.52
N GLY A 6 10.03 -4.26 -12.73
CA GLY A 6 8.82 -3.85 -12.03
C GLY A 6 8.88 -4.14 -10.54
N ILE A 7 9.44 -5.28 -10.14
CA ILE A 7 9.71 -5.60 -8.73
C ILE A 7 10.65 -4.56 -8.13
N ALA A 8 11.76 -4.22 -8.81
CA ALA A 8 12.70 -3.21 -8.33
C ALA A 8 12.06 -1.83 -8.18
N ILE A 9 11.25 -1.40 -9.17
CA ILE A 9 10.50 -0.13 -9.10
C ILE A 9 9.59 -0.12 -7.86
N MET A 10 8.77 -1.16 -7.69
CA MET A 10 7.81 -1.20 -6.58
C MET A 10 8.48 -1.33 -5.22
N THR A 11 9.55 -2.12 -5.11
CA THR A 11 10.29 -2.28 -3.84
C THR A 11 10.94 -0.96 -3.44
N SER A 12 11.65 -0.31 -4.36
CA SER A 12 12.30 0.97 -4.08
C SER A 12 11.27 2.03 -3.70
N PHE A 13 10.14 2.08 -4.41
CA PHE A 13 9.05 3.00 -4.10
C PHE A 13 8.46 2.73 -2.72
N ALA A 14 8.12 1.47 -2.42
CA ALA A 14 7.57 1.06 -1.13
C ALA A 14 8.49 1.43 0.04
N VAL A 15 9.80 1.17 -0.08
CA VAL A 15 10.77 1.52 0.96
C VAL A 15 10.84 3.03 1.18
N ILE A 16 10.88 3.81 0.09
CA ILE A 16 10.91 5.28 0.19
C ILE A 16 9.63 5.79 0.82
N TYR A 17 8.48 5.25 0.43
CA TYR A 17 7.19 5.66 0.96
C TYR A 17 7.06 5.34 2.45
N ALA A 18 7.43 4.14 2.89
CA ALA A 18 7.44 3.77 4.31
C ALA A 18 8.27 4.75 5.16
N ILE A 19 9.46 5.14 4.68
CA ILE A 19 10.31 6.12 5.36
C ILE A 19 9.61 7.48 5.47
N LEU A 20 8.96 7.92 4.39
CA LEU A 20 8.21 9.17 4.39
C LEU A 20 7.04 9.10 5.37
N GLU A 21 6.28 8.01 5.36
CA GLU A 21 5.06 7.84 6.15
C GLU A 21 5.31 7.94 7.65
N LEU A 22 6.45 7.46 8.16
CA LEU A 22 6.83 7.61 9.58
C LEU A 22 6.78 9.06 10.07
N GLY A 23 7.05 10.02 9.19
CA GLY A 23 7.02 11.45 9.48
C GLY A 23 5.69 12.14 9.16
N MET A 24 4.75 11.45 8.50
CA MET A 24 3.53 12.07 7.98
C MET A 24 2.41 12.08 9.01
N ARG A 25 1.79 13.26 9.18
CA ARG A 25 0.51 13.40 9.89
C ARG A 25 -0.60 13.69 8.89
N TRP A 26 -1.43 12.68 8.65
CA TRP A 26 -2.52 12.72 7.67
C TRP A 26 -3.78 13.45 8.15
N ASP A 27 -3.86 13.80 9.44
CA ASP A 27 -5.02 14.48 10.01
C ASP A 27 -4.77 15.97 10.28
N PRO A 28 -5.14 16.87 9.34
CA PRO A 28 -4.93 18.30 9.50
C PRO A 28 -5.78 18.90 10.62
N SER A 29 -6.85 18.24 11.07
CA SER A 29 -7.69 18.74 12.17
C SER A 29 -6.94 18.82 13.50
N THR A 30 -5.92 17.98 13.67
CA THR A 30 -5.07 17.92 14.87
C THR A 30 -3.86 18.87 14.84
N LEU A 31 -3.63 19.54 13.72
CA LEU A 31 -2.46 20.36 13.48
C LEU A 31 -2.78 21.85 13.68
N THR A 32 -2.09 22.51 14.60
CA THR A 32 -2.32 23.93 14.91
C THR A 32 -1.94 24.86 13.76
N ASN A 33 -1.00 24.43 12.92
CA ASN A 33 -0.49 25.13 11.73
C ASN A 33 -1.26 24.84 10.44
N SER A 34 -2.28 23.97 10.47
CA SER A 34 -3.13 23.74 9.30
C SER A 34 -4.06 24.92 9.01
N PRO A 35 -4.35 25.20 7.72
CA PRO A 35 -5.34 26.21 7.35
C PRO A 35 -6.69 25.98 8.03
N ILE A 36 -7.37 27.07 8.42
CA ILE A 36 -8.65 27.02 9.16
C ILE A 36 -9.67 26.15 8.43
N TRP A 37 -9.84 26.36 7.12
CA TRP A 37 -10.79 25.60 6.30
C TRP A 37 -10.51 24.09 6.30
N MET A 38 -9.24 23.66 6.40
CA MET A 38 -8.90 22.24 6.49
C MET A 38 -9.33 21.65 7.83
N ARG A 39 -9.13 22.40 8.92
CA ARG A 39 -9.51 21.93 10.27
C ARG A 39 -11.02 21.83 10.47
N GLU A 40 -11.79 22.64 9.73
CA GLU A 40 -13.25 22.61 9.78
C GLU A 40 -13.85 21.47 8.94
N ILE A 41 -13.22 21.15 7.81
CA ILE A 41 -13.69 20.09 6.89
C ILE A 41 -13.22 18.71 7.35
N PHE A 42 -11.98 18.58 7.79
CA PHE A 42 -11.41 17.31 8.17
C PHE A 42 -11.76 16.97 9.62
N SER A 43 -12.14 15.71 9.81
CA SER A 43 -12.20 15.01 11.09
C SER A 43 -11.27 13.80 11.04
N PRO A 44 -10.92 13.17 12.17
CA PRO A 44 -10.09 11.95 12.15
C PRO A 44 -10.62 10.87 11.19
N GLN A 45 -11.94 10.73 11.08
CA GLN A 45 -12.58 9.79 10.16
C GLN A 45 -12.40 10.21 8.70
N ILE A 46 -12.62 11.49 8.36
CA ILE A 46 -12.46 12.00 7.00
C ILE A 46 -10.99 11.90 6.57
N SER A 47 -10.06 12.28 7.46
CA SER A 47 -8.62 12.16 7.27
C SER A 47 -8.21 10.73 6.95
N LEU A 48 -8.76 9.74 7.67
CA LEU A 48 -8.52 8.32 7.42
C LEU A 48 -9.00 7.88 6.02
N TYR A 49 -10.22 8.24 5.61
CA TYR A 49 -10.72 7.88 4.28
C TYR A 49 -9.98 8.60 3.16
N PHE A 50 -9.66 9.88 3.36
CA PHE A 50 -8.86 10.66 2.42
C PHE A 50 -7.49 10.03 2.21
N TYR A 51 -6.82 9.65 3.30
CA TYR A 51 -5.53 8.96 3.25
C TYR A 51 -5.60 7.67 2.41
N ARG A 52 -6.62 6.83 2.61
CA ARG A 52 -6.83 5.60 1.84
C ARG A 52 -6.92 5.83 0.34
N VAL A 53 -7.70 6.82 -0.08
CA VAL A 53 -7.84 7.16 -1.51
C VAL A 53 -6.51 7.64 -2.07
N ILE A 54 -5.82 8.54 -1.35
CA ILE A 54 -4.55 9.11 -1.78
C ILE A 54 -3.49 8.02 -1.90
N TYR A 55 -3.37 7.11 -0.94
CA TYR A 55 -2.42 6.01 -1.02
C TYR A 55 -2.67 5.12 -2.23
N ILE A 56 -3.92 4.72 -2.50
CA ILE A 56 -4.24 3.91 -3.70
C ILE A 56 -3.74 4.63 -4.96
N LEU A 57 -3.97 5.95 -5.06
CA LEU A 57 -3.50 6.74 -6.20
C LEU A 57 -1.97 6.80 -6.27
N ILE A 58 -1.33 7.02 -5.12
CA ILE A 58 0.13 7.07 -4.99
C ILE A 58 0.77 5.74 -5.42
N PHE A 59 0.22 4.60 -5.04
CA PHE A 59 0.70 3.28 -5.44
C PHE A 59 0.31 2.87 -6.86
N SER A 60 -0.77 3.44 -7.40
CA SER A 60 -1.23 3.17 -8.76
C SER A 60 -0.24 3.65 -9.82
N TYR A 61 0.37 4.82 -9.62
CA TYR A 61 1.34 5.38 -10.57
C TYR A 61 2.61 4.53 -10.77
N PRO A 62 3.39 4.16 -9.73
CA PRO A 62 4.54 3.28 -9.90
C PRO A 62 4.13 1.88 -10.37
N SER A 63 2.93 1.41 -10.02
CA SER A 63 2.40 0.14 -10.53
C SER A 63 2.12 0.18 -12.04
N TYR A 64 1.62 1.31 -12.54
CA TYR A 64 1.50 1.57 -13.97
C TYR A 64 2.88 1.56 -14.65
N LEU A 65 3.88 2.21 -14.06
CA LEU A 65 5.26 2.22 -14.59
C LEU A 65 5.88 0.81 -14.58
N ALA A 66 5.59 0.00 -13.57
CA ALA A 66 6.08 -1.37 -13.44
C ALA A 66 5.41 -2.34 -14.43
N SER A 67 4.12 -2.17 -14.70
CA SER A 67 3.34 -3.04 -15.59
C SER A 67 3.37 -2.60 -17.06
N GLY A 68 3.59 -1.31 -17.32
CA GLY A 68 3.42 -0.65 -18.62
C GLY A 68 1.97 -0.50 -19.07
N LYS A 69 0.99 -0.71 -18.18
CA LYS A 69 -0.45 -0.69 -18.50
C LYS A 69 -1.25 0.00 -17.42
N LEU A 70 -2.19 0.86 -17.81
CA LEU A 70 -3.04 1.61 -16.87
C LEU A 70 -3.85 0.66 -15.97
N LEU A 71 -4.55 -0.30 -16.57
CA LEU A 71 -5.33 -1.32 -15.86
C LEU A 71 -5.03 -2.69 -16.44
N SER A 72 -4.50 -3.57 -15.62
CA SER A 72 -4.25 -4.97 -15.97
C SER A 72 -4.05 -5.80 -14.70
N ILE A 73 -4.15 -7.13 -14.83
CA ILE A 73 -3.82 -8.05 -13.73
C ILE A 73 -2.37 -7.83 -13.24
N ASP A 74 -1.44 -7.48 -14.14
CA ASP A 74 -0.06 -7.16 -13.73
C ASP A 74 0.00 -5.86 -12.92
N THR A 75 -0.80 -4.85 -13.28
CA THR A 75 -0.89 -3.59 -12.53
C THR A 75 -1.47 -3.83 -11.14
N ILE A 76 -2.58 -4.59 -11.04
CA ILE A 76 -3.20 -4.96 -9.76
C ILE A 76 -2.20 -5.74 -8.90
N TRP A 77 -1.47 -6.68 -9.50
CA TRP A 77 -0.44 -7.43 -8.79
C TRP A 77 0.65 -6.52 -8.23
N TYR A 78 1.14 -5.54 -9.01
CA TYR A 78 2.14 -4.59 -8.52
C TYR A 78 1.60 -3.65 -7.44
N ILE A 79 0.32 -3.23 -7.51
CA ILE A 79 -0.30 -2.43 -6.44
C ILE A 79 -0.27 -3.22 -5.13
N ILE A 80 -0.83 -4.44 -5.13
CA ILE A 80 -0.86 -5.31 -3.94
C ILE A 80 0.56 -5.59 -3.44
N TYR A 81 1.48 -5.89 -4.35
CA TYR A 81 2.87 -6.16 -4.00
C TYR A 81 3.53 -4.95 -3.34
N GLY A 82 3.37 -3.76 -3.91
CA GLY A 82 3.90 -2.52 -3.37
C GLY A 82 3.36 -2.24 -1.98
N SER A 83 2.04 -2.30 -1.81
CA SER A 83 1.38 -1.98 -0.54
C SER A 83 1.81 -2.92 0.58
N VAL A 84 1.74 -4.23 0.37
CA VAL A 84 2.21 -5.22 1.35
C VAL A 84 3.70 -5.05 1.66
N THR A 85 4.53 -4.74 0.65
CA THR A 85 5.96 -4.51 0.88
C THR A 85 6.20 -3.27 1.72
N GLU A 86 5.44 -2.22 1.47
CA GLU A 86 5.53 -0.97 2.20
C GLU A 86 5.13 -1.15 3.67
N ASP A 87 3.98 -1.78 3.95
CA ASP A 87 3.53 -2.09 5.31
C ASP A 87 4.57 -2.89 6.11
N ILE A 88 5.13 -3.95 5.49
CA ILE A 88 6.22 -4.74 6.10
C ILE A 88 7.42 -3.85 6.43
N VAL A 89 7.85 -2.99 5.51
CA VAL A 89 8.99 -2.10 5.73
C VAL A 89 8.66 -1.06 6.80
N TYR A 90 7.46 -0.48 6.77
CA TYR A 90 6.99 0.49 7.73
C TYR A 90 7.06 -0.07 9.16
N TRP A 91 6.54 -1.28 9.42
CA TRP A 91 6.61 -1.86 10.76
C TRP A 91 8.02 -2.21 11.20
N ILE A 92 8.88 -2.66 10.28
CA ILE A 92 10.30 -2.89 10.59
C ILE A 92 10.96 -1.57 11.03
N LEU A 93 10.65 -0.47 10.36
CA LEU A 93 11.25 0.84 10.65
C LEU A 93 10.65 1.52 11.90
N ASP A 94 9.34 1.39 12.14
CA ASP A 94 8.67 1.98 13.31
C ASP A 94 8.99 1.23 14.61
N LEU A 95 9.55 0.01 14.51
CA LEU A 95 9.84 -0.89 15.65
C LEU A 95 8.62 -1.15 16.54
N ARG A 96 7.42 -1.08 15.97
CA ARG A 96 6.15 -1.31 16.65
C ARG A 96 5.38 -2.42 15.97
N LEU A 97 4.67 -3.19 16.80
CA LEU A 97 3.70 -4.14 16.29
C LEU A 97 2.55 -3.38 15.61
N PRO A 98 1.93 -3.94 14.56
CA PRO A 98 0.83 -3.30 13.86
C PRO A 98 -0.27 -2.90 14.85
N TYR A 99 -0.67 -1.63 14.82
CA TYR A 99 -1.78 -1.17 15.63
C TYR A 99 -3.05 -1.95 15.30
N SER A 100 -3.88 -2.22 16.30
CA SER A 100 -5.12 -3.02 16.18
C SER A 100 -6.07 -2.61 15.04
N TRP A 101 -5.89 -1.40 14.51
CA TRP A 101 -6.63 -0.79 13.42
C TRP A 101 -5.65 -0.13 12.44
N ALA A 102 -5.01 -0.92 11.59
CA ALA A 102 -4.31 -0.41 10.41
C ALA A 102 -5.22 -0.62 9.19
N TRP A 103 -5.46 0.47 8.48
CA TRP A 103 -5.95 0.54 7.10
C TRP A 103 -7.28 -0.12 6.69
N PHE A 104 -7.53 -1.42 6.86
CA PHE A 104 -8.80 -2.03 6.43
C PHE A 104 -9.46 -3.05 7.37
N TYR A 105 -8.78 -3.67 8.34
CA TYR A 105 -9.35 -4.82 9.09
C TYR A 105 -8.80 -4.95 10.51
N PRO A 106 -9.43 -5.77 11.36
CA PRO A 106 -8.86 -6.13 12.66
C PRO A 106 -7.49 -6.79 12.48
N VAL A 107 -6.52 -6.33 13.27
CA VAL A 107 -5.28 -7.08 13.50
C VAL A 107 -5.59 -8.21 14.48
N TYR A 108 -5.34 -9.45 14.08
CA TYR A 108 -5.56 -10.62 14.92
C TYR A 108 -4.23 -11.14 15.46
N TYR A 109 -4.01 -11.05 16.77
CA TYR A 109 -2.74 -11.44 17.42
C TYR A 109 -1.49 -10.81 16.79
N GLY A 110 -1.57 -9.52 16.42
CA GLY A 110 -0.44 -8.81 15.80
C GLY A 110 -0.26 -9.09 14.31
N LEU A 111 -1.17 -9.85 13.68
CA LEU A 111 -1.17 -10.12 12.24
C LEU A 111 -2.26 -9.30 11.52
N PRO A 112 -1.88 -8.38 10.62
CA PRO A 112 -2.80 -7.67 9.76
C PRO A 112 -3.41 -8.61 8.73
N ILE A 113 -4.74 -8.73 8.73
CA ILE A 113 -5.45 -9.72 7.93
C ILE A 113 -5.41 -9.35 6.44
N ASP A 114 -5.45 -8.06 6.12
CA ASP A 114 -5.30 -7.57 4.75
C ASP A 114 -3.97 -7.96 4.12
N ASP A 115 -2.86 -7.83 4.83
CA ASP A 115 -1.55 -8.24 4.30
C ASP A 115 -1.48 -9.74 4.06
N LEU A 116 -2.06 -10.53 4.97
CA LEU A 116 -2.17 -11.98 4.76
C LEU A 116 -2.98 -12.30 3.50
N ILE A 117 -4.12 -11.64 3.31
CA ILE A 117 -4.95 -11.76 2.09
C ILE A 117 -4.14 -11.31 0.87
N GLY A 118 -3.40 -10.20 0.96
CA GLY A 118 -2.54 -9.67 -0.07
C GLY A 118 -1.48 -10.68 -0.50
N ILE A 119 -0.76 -11.28 0.45
CA ILE A 119 0.25 -12.34 0.20
C ILE A 119 -0.39 -13.55 -0.49
N ILE A 120 -1.57 -13.99 -0.02
CA ILE A 120 -2.30 -15.11 -0.63
C ILE A 120 -2.68 -14.77 -2.08
N LEU A 121 -3.21 -13.57 -2.33
CA LEU A 121 -3.56 -13.10 -3.67
C LEU A 121 -2.34 -13.03 -4.59
N LEU A 122 -1.21 -12.49 -4.09
CA LEU A 122 0.05 -12.43 -4.83
C LEU A 122 0.51 -13.83 -5.25
N PHE A 123 0.43 -14.80 -4.34
CA PHE A 123 0.79 -16.19 -4.62
C PHE A 123 -0.13 -16.83 -5.66
N ILE A 124 -1.45 -16.68 -5.51
CA ILE A 124 -2.45 -17.22 -6.45
C ILE A 124 -2.23 -16.64 -7.86
N LEU A 125 -2.10 -15.32 -7.97
CA LEU A 125 -1.91 -14.63 -9.25
C LEU A 125 -0.59 -15.02 -9.91
N TYR A 126 0.48 -15.15 -9.13
CA TYR A 126 1.77 -15.64 -9.61
C TYR A 126 1.65 -17.08 -10.14
N LYS A 127 1.03 -17.99 -9.38
CA LYS A 127 0.80 -19.39 -9.78
C LYS A 127 -0.04 -19.49 -11.06
N GLN A 128 -1.12 -18.73 -11.17
CA GLN A 128 -1.97 -18.73 -12.37
C GLN A 128 -1.19 -18.27 -13.61
N LYS A 129 -0.36 -17.24 -13.48
CA LYS A 129 0.54 -16.78 -14.56
C LYS A 129 1.57 -17.83 -14.98
N VAL A 130 2.18 -18.53 -14.02
CA VAL A 130 3.13 -19.62 -14.30
C VAL A 130 2.42 -20.79 -14.98
N LYS A 131 1.24 -21.19 -14.50
CA LYS A 131 0.47 -22.29 -15.09
C LYS A 131 -0.04 -21.96 -16.49
N GLY A 132 -0.42 -20.70 -16.74
CA GLY A 132 -0.79 -20.21 -18.07
C GLY A 132 0.37 -20.17 -19.07
N ARG A 133 1.63 -20.10 -18.61
CA ARG A 133 2.82 -20.27 -19.46
C ARG A 133 3.08 -21.71 -19.86
N ILE A 134 2.77 -22.69 -19.01
CA ILE A 134 2.98 -24.11 -19.32
C ILE A 134 1.98 -24.61 -20.38
N LYS A 135 0.83 -23.93 -20.51
CA LYS A 135 -0.24 -24.28 -21.46
C LYS A 135 -0.17 -23.56 -22.81
N ARG A 136 0.81 -22.69 -23.03
CA ARG A 136 1.04 -22.00 -24.31
C ARG A 136 2.38 -22.43 -24.88
#